data_AF-A0A2T3FZL6-F1
#
_entry.id   AF-A0A2T3FZL6-F1
#
_cell.length_a   1.000
_cell.length_b   1.000
_cell.length_c   1.000
_cell.angle_alpha   90.00
_cell.angle_beta   90.00
_cell.angle_gamma   90.00
#
_symmetry.space_group_name_H-M   'P 1'
#
loop_
_entity.id
_entity.type
_entity.pdbx_description
1 polymer ?
#
loop_
_entity_poly.entity_id
_entity_poly.type
_entity_poly.pdbx_seq_one_letter_code
_entity_poly.pdbx_strand_id
1 'polypeptide(L)'
;MGDKMKLFHREHKIENHEEKEMFFSFCVEQIYPHKQGELFVLGTVDGKIQEQESMYLIGPYGFEERIEVNQWIEVDPQNNFYALLVDQKLSGIIDEGYIFTNKNNHLANSREDVFNPYLHFLLEKVNHQHYEYLDILFEQLATRSYFLSVFDYQDLSIYQIGDKKYYPIYTSTLEMEKDQKCQNKKSSVYSFDDYSRMFLNQEKIDGIIINPYHKERSIALNKDVIQYIDQVKNKNMKTYVQAKNYLKDKKRRHKYEINHES
;
A
#
# COMPACT_ATOMS: atom_id res chain seq x y z
N MET A 1 -23.75 -33.34 -18.94
CA MET A 1 -23.17 -33.59 -17.60
C MET A 1 -21.89 -34.39 -17.79
N GLY A 2 -20.70 -33.96 -17.43
CA GLY A 2 -20.26 -32.68 -16.88
C GLY A 2 -18.81 -32.50 -17.29
N ASP A 3 -18.47 -31.33 -17.86
CA ASP A 3 -17.10 -30.98 -18.19
C ASP A 3 -16.56 -29.99 -17.17
N LYS A 4 -15.70 -30.55 -16.30
CA LYS A 4 -14.47 -29.99 -15.73
C LYS A 4 -14.45 -28.47 -15.56
N MET A 5 -14.71 -28.01 -14.34
CA MET A 5 -14.07 -26.80 -13.82
C MET A 5 -12.56 -26.98 -13.96
N LYS A 6 -11.95 -26.27 -14.91
CA LYS A 6 -10.50 -26.05 -14.87
C LYS A 6 -10.24 -25.08 -13.73
N LEU A 7 -9.77 -25.61 -12.60
CA LEU A 7 -9.00 -24.84 -11.63
C LEU A 7 -7.78 -24.30 -12.37
N PHE A 8 -7.78 -22.99 -12.63
CA PHE A 8 -6.68 -22.35 -13.32
C PHE A 8 -5.47 -22.34 -12.39
N HIS A 9 -4.38 -22.92 -12.90
CA HIS A 9 -3.06 -22.89 -12.28
C HIS A 9 -2.62 -21.44 -12.07
N ARG A 10 -2.08 -21.19 -10.87
CA ARG A 10 -1.31 -20.01 -10.50
C ARG A 10 -0.22 -19.77 -11.55
N GLU A 11 -0.40 -18.82 -12.47
CA GLU A 11 0.72 -18.31 -13.29
C GLU A 11 1.61 -17.43 -12.40
N HIS A 12 2.41 -18.09 -11.57
CA HIS A 12 3.63 -17.51 -11.05
C HIS A 12 4.67 -17.53 -12.16
N LYS A 13 5.01 -16.34 -12.68
CA LYS A 13 6.40 -15.89 -12.82
C LYS A 13 6.40 -14.41 -13.23
N ILE A 14 6.39 -13.55 -12.20
CA ILE A 14 7.10 -12.28 -12.30
C ILE A 14 8.57 -12.71 -12.34
N GLU A 15 9.18 -12.68 -13.52
CA GLU A 15 10.61 -12.87 -13.71
C GLU A 15 11.36 -11.76 -12.99
N ASN A 16 11.64 -12.01 -11.71
CA ASN A 16 12.78 -11.54 -10.92
C ASN A 16 12.67 -12.30 -9.59
N HIS A 17 13.21 -13.51 -9.59
CA HIS A 17 13.16 -14.45 -8.47
C HIS A 17 13.88 -13.92 -7.21
N GLU A 18 14.71 -12.90 -7.32
CA GLU A 18 15.51 -12.37 -6.20
C GLU A 18 14.77 -11.34 -5.33
N GLU A 19 13.80 -10.59 -5.86
CA GLU A 19 13.10 -9.56 -5.07
C GLU A 19 11.91 -10.09 -4.27
N LYS A 20 11.21 -11.10 -4.79
CA LYS A 20 10.10 -11.77 -4.08
C LYS A 20 10.57 -12.59 -2.88
N GLU A 21 11.82 -13.01 -2.85
CA GLU A 21 12.38 -13.73 -1.69
C GLU A 21 12.73 -12.81 -0.52
N MET A 22 12.67 -11.48 -0.69
CA MET A 22 13.13 -10.50 0.31
C MET A 22 12.04 -9.62 0.92
N PHE A 23 10.78 -9.75 0.53
CA PHE A 23 9.70 -8.87 1.02
C PHE A 23 8.53 -9.69 1.56
N PHE A 24 8.06 -9.33 2.76
CA PHE A 24 6.78 -9.81 3.27
C PHE A 24 6.04 -8.68 4.00
N SER A 25 4.73 -8.82 4.09
CA SER A 25 3.85 -7.93 4.84
C SER A 25 2.98 -8.74 5.79
N PHE A 26 2.78 -8.22 7.00
CA PHE A 26 1.85 -8.72 8.00
C PHE A 26 0.80 -7.63 8.19
N CYS A 27 -0.44 -7.88 7.77
CA CYS A 27 -1.54 -6.96 7.96
C CYS A 27 -2.23 -7.21 9.29
N VAL A 28 -2.38 -6.16 10.08
CA VAL A 28 -3.11 -6.19 11.34
C VAL A 28 -4.59 -6.38 11.05
N GLU A 29 -5.16 -7.48 11.52
CA GLU A 29 -6.60 -7.74 11.45
C GLU A 29 -7.25 -7.40 12.79
N GLN A 30 -6.61 -7.77 13.91
CA GLN A 30 -7.16 -7.55 15.25
C GLN A 30 -6.06 -7.34 16.29
N ILE A 31 -6.36 -6.58 17.34
CA ILE A 31 -5.41 -6.25 18.41
C ILE A 31 -6.04 -6.57 19.76
N TYR A 32 -5.31 -7.31 20.59
CA TYR A 32 -5.75 -7.75 21.90
C TYR A 32 -4.72 -7.37 22.97
N PRO A 33 -5.16 -6.88 24.15
CA PRO A 33 -4.28 -6.78 25.31
C PRO A 33 -3.72 -8.16 25.68
N HIS A 34 -2.40 -8.25 25.87
CA HIS A 34 -1.75 -9.45 26.40
C HIS A 34 -1.20 -9.21 27.80
N LYS A 35 -0.75 -10.29 28.46
CA LYS A 35 -0.11 -10.18 29.77
C LYS A 35 1.28 -9.53 29.61
N GLN A 36 1.87 -9.12 30.74
CA GLN A 36 3.28 -8.68 30.80
C GLN A 36 3.65 -7.42 30.00
N GLY A 37 2.69 -6.53 29.73
CA GLY A 37 2.99 -5.27 29.04
C GLY A 37 3.12 -5.42 27.53
N GLU A 38 2.48 -6.43 26.95
CA GLU A 38 2.51 -6.73 25.52
C GLU A 38 1.10 -6.61 24.90
N LEU A 39 1.08 -6.43 23.57
CA LEU A 39 -0.10 -6.57 22.73
C LEU A 39 0.04 -7.82 21.87
N PHE A 40 -1.05 -8.57 21.78
CA PHE A 40 -1.21 -9.65 20.84
C PHE A 40 -1.88 -9.08 19.59
N VAL A 41 -1.11 -8.99 18.50
CA VAL A 41 -1.57 -8.45 17.22
C VAL A 41 -1.78 -9.62 16.29
N LEU A 42 -3.04 -9.91 15.95
CA LEU A 42 -3.42 -10.94 14.99
C LEU A 42 -3.40 -10.36 13.57
N GLY A 43 -2.89 -11.13 12.61
CA GLY A 43 -2.77 -10.66 11.25
C GLY A 43 -2.63 -11.73 10.19
N THR A 44 -2.81 -11.29 8.94
CA THR A 44 -2.55 -12.11 7.75
C THR A 44 -1.20 -11.76 7.14
N VAL A 45 -0.43 -12.78 6.75
CA VAL A 45 0.85 -12.58 6.06
C VAL A 45 0.68 -12.73 4.55
N ASP A 46 1.25 -11.79 3.80
CA ASP A 46 1.55 -11.95 2.38
C ASP A 46 3.06 -11.99 2.16
N GLY A 47 3.50 -12.93 1.32
CA GLY A 47 4.91 -13.27 1.10
C GLY A 47 5.42 -14.41 1.98
N LYS A 48 6.73 -14.63 1.94
CA LYS A 48 7.40 -15.66 2.75
C LYS A 48 7.83 -15.04 4.08
N ILE A 49 7.36 -15.59 5.20
CA ILE A 49 7.73 -15.10 6.53
C ILE A 49 9.24 -15.09 6.69
N GLN A 50 9.72 -13.97 7.22
CA GLN A 50 11.06 -13.81 7.74
C GLN A 50 10.92 -13.30 9.16
N GLU A 51 11.09 -14.18 10.14
CA GLU A 51 11.05 -13.76 11.54
C GLU A 51 12.20 -12.77 11.79
N GLN A 52 11.84 -11.57 12.26
CA GLN A 52 12.76 -10.50 12.55
C GLN A 52 12.47 -9.96 13.95
N GLU A 53 13.53 -9.60 14.67
CA GLU A 53 13.45 -8.94 15.99
C GLU A 53 12.82 -7.53 15.89
N SER A 54 12.76 -6.96 14.70
CA SER A 54 12.09 -5.69 14.46
C SER A 54 11.54 -5.59 13.05
N MET A 55 10.41 -4.90 12.89
CA MET A 55 9.77 -4.62 11.61
C MET A 55 9.37 -3.15 11.50
N TYR A 56 9.10 -2.67 10.29
CA TYR A 56 8.46 -1.37 10.07
C TYR A 56 6.95 -1.51 10.15
N LEU A 57 6.35 -0.83 11.12
CA LEU A 57 4.93 -0.59 11.20
C LEU A 57 4.57 0.60 10.32
N ILE A 58 3.80 0.35 9.27
CA ILE A 58 3.26 1.30 8.33
C ILE A 58 1.78 1.45 8.62
N GLY A 59 1.36 2.68 8.87
CA GLY A 59 -0.04 3.04 9.04
C GLY A 59 -0.47 4.14 8.08
N PRO A 60 -1.71 4.59 8.18
CA PRO A 60 -2.21 5.68 7.38
C PRO A 60 -1.44 6.98 7.63
N TYR A 61 -1.58 7.94 6.71
CA TYR A 61 -0.89 9.23 6.78
C TYR A 61 0.66 9.12 6.71
N GLY A 62 1.15 7.94 6.30
CA GLY A 62 2.53 7.46 6.37
C GLY A 62 3.15 7.65 7.75
N PHE A 63 2.36 7.27 8.75
CA PHE A 63 2.91 6.73 9.97
C PHE A 63 3.85 5.59 9.58
N GLU A 64 5.10 5.69 10.01
CA GLU A 64 6.09 4.66 9.81
C GLU A 64 6.98 4.64 11.04
N GLU A 65 7.07 3.50 11.68
CA GLU A 65 7.88 3.31 12.87
C GLU A 65 8.54 1.95 12.86
N ARG A 66 9.82 1.89 13.22
CA ARG A 66 10.49 0.60 13.48
C ARG A 66 10.05 0.11 14.85
N ILE A 67 9.39 -1.04 14.87
CA ILE A 67 8.82 -1.70 16.04
C ILE A 67 9.59 -2.97 16.33
N GLU A 68 9.96 -3.17 17.60
CA GLU A 68 10.48 -4.44 18.08
C GLU A 68 9.37 -5.48 18.14
N VAL A 69 9.68 -6.68 17.68
CA VAL A 69 8.78 -7.81 17.66
C VAL A 69 9.32 -8.83 18.65
N ASN A 70 8.62 -8.96 19.77
CA ASN A 70 9.06 -9.82 20.87
C ASN A 70 8.93 -11.29 20.47
N GLN A 71 7.84 -11.64 19.77
CA GLN A 71 7.57 -13.00 19.38
C GLN A 71 6.67 -13.10 18.14
N TRP A 72 6.96 -14.10 17.31
CA TRP A 72 6.08 -14.60 16.25
C TRP A 72 5.31 -15.84 16.74
N ILE A 73 4.01 -15.87 16.45
CA ILE A 73 3.13 -16.97 16.85
C ILE A 73 2.39 -17.47 15.60
N GLU A 74 2.57 -18.76 15.31
CA GLU A 74 1.79 -19.45 14.29
C GLU A 74 0.36 -19.68 14.82
N VAL A 75 -0.65 -19.14 14.14
CA VAL A 75 -2.06 -19.31 14.53
C VAL A 75 -2.75 -20.29 13.60
N ASP A 76 -2.72 -20.01 12.29
CA ASP A 76 -3.15 -20.93 11.24
C ASP A 76 -2.29 -20.70 9.98
N PRO A 77 -1.10 -21.32 9.92
CA PRO A 77 -0.16 -21.18 8.80
C PRO A 77 -0.73 -21.60 7.44
N GLN A 78 -1.72 -22.50 7.40
CA GLN A 78 -2.31 -22.96 6.13
C GLN A 78 -3.09 -21.86 5.44
N ASN A 79 -3.64 -20.92 6.22
CA ASN A 79 -4.38 -19.76 5.75
C ASN A 79 -3.59 -18.45 5.95
N ASN A 80 -2.27 -18.54 6.17
CA ASN A 80 -1.38 -17.41 6.41
C ASN A 80 -1.75 -16.53 7.63
N PHE A 81 -2.38 -17.09 8.66
CA PHE A 81 -2.70 -16.37 9.89
C PHE A 81 -1.62 -16.54 10.94
N TYR A 82 -1.13 -15.41 11.44
CA TYR A 82 -0.07 -15.32 12.43
C TYR A 82 -0.41 -14.26 13.47
N ALA A 83 0.33 -14.26 14.57
CA ALA A 83 0.29 -13.17 15.53
C ALA A 83 1.68 -12.70 15.94
N LEU A 84 1.75 -11.42 16.30
CA LEU A 84 2.92 -10.76 16.84
C LEU A 84 2.67 -10.39 18.30
N LEU A 85 3.66 -10.62 19.15
CA LEU A 85 3.76 -9.95 20.44
C LEU A 85 4.63 -8.71 20.28
N VAL A 86 4.06 -7.55 20.63
CA VAL A 86 4.73 -6.23 20.56
C VAL A 86 4.49 -5.44 21.84
N ASP A 87 5.27 -4.39 22.09
CA ASP A 87 5.15 -3.55 23.30
C ASP A 87 3.76 -2.89 23.41
N GLN A 88 3.15 -2.95 24.60
CA GLN A 88 1.84 -2.36 24.89
C GLN A 88 1.76 -0.85 24.71
N LYS A 89 2.89 -0.13 24.69
CA LYS A 89 2.94 1.30 24.33
C LYS A 89 2.37 1.60 22.94
N LEU A 90 2.26 0.59 22.07
CA LEU A 90 1.63 0.72 20.75
C LEU A 90 0.10 0.72 20.81
N SER A 91 -0.49 0.50 21.99
CA SER A 91 -1.94 0.55 22.19
C SER A 91 -2.47 1.95 21.85
N GLY A 92 -3.45 2.01 20.94
CA GLY A 92 -3.97 3.28 20.41
C GLY A 92 -3.08 3.96 19.36
N ILE A 93 -1.97 3.33 18.95
CA ILE A 93 -1.12 3.76 17.82
C ILE A 93 -1.31 2.82 16.63
N ILE A 94 -1.33 1.51 16.88
CA ILE A 94 -1.69 0.49 15.88
C ILE A 94 -3.20 0.34 15.77
N ASP A 95 -3.67 0.05 14.55
CA ASP A 95 -5.06 -0.24 14.26
C ASP A 95 -5.19 -1.31 13.17
N GLU A 96 -6.41 -1.79 12.97
CA GLU A 96 -6.78 -2.67 11.86
C GLU A 96 -6.35 -2.07 10.51
N GLY A 97 -5.82 -2.92 9.64
CA GLY A 97 -5.31 -2.57 8.33
C GLY A 97 -3.96 -1.86 8.32
N TYR A 98 -3.29 -1.68 9.46
CA TYR A 98 -1.87 -1.32 9.48
C TYR A 98 -1.01 -2.51 9.02
N ILE A 99 0.19 -2.23 8.51
CA ILE A 99 1.11 -3.28 8.04
C ILE A 99 2.40 -3.27 8.82
N PHE A 100 2.81 -4.42 9.30
CA PHE A 100 4.20 -4.68 9.65
C PHE A 100 4.94 -5.26 8.44
N THR A 101 6.15 -4.80 8.18
CA THR A 101 6.95 -5.29 7.05
C THR A 101 8.45 -5.22 7.34
N ASN A 102 9.23 -6.08 6.69
CA ASN A 102 10.68 -6.10 6.79
C ASN A 102 11.40 -5.00 5.99
N LYS A 103 10.67 -4.17 5.22
CA LYS A 103 11.23 -3.04 4.48
C LYS A 103 10.59 -1.73 4.88
N ASN A 104 11.41 -0.68 5.00
CA ASN A 104 10.89 0.66 5.19
C ASN A 104 10.10 1.10 3.95
N ASN A 105 9.07 1.93 4.16
CA ASN A 105 8.32 2.55 3.06
C ASN A 105 9.22 3.54 2.28
N HIS A 106 10.34 3.96 2.88
CA HIS A 106 11.40 4.75 2.27
C HIS A 106 12.34 3.94 1.36
N LEU A 107 11.79 3.24 0.37
CA LEU A 107 12.57 2.76 -0.78
C LEU A 107 12.52 3.69 -2.00
N ALA A 108 11.91 4.87 -1.90
CA ALA A 108 12.09 5.93 -2.89
C ALA A 108 13.17 6.93 -2.42
N ASN A 109 14.42 6.48 -2.28
CA ASN A 109 15.56 7.41 -2.14
C ASN A 109 15.77 8.22 -3.43
N SER A 110 15.21 7.73 -4.55
CA SER A 110 15.00 8.45 -5.78
C SER A 110 13.52 8.39 -6.13
N ARG A 111 13.03 9.31 -6.96
CA ARG A 111 11.71 9.21 -7.58
C ARG A 111 11.55 7.94 -8.45
N GLU A 112 12.59 7.13 -8.62
CA GLU A 112 12.68 6.06 -9.62
C GLU A 112 12.26 4.68 -9.08
N ASP A 113 12.28 4.49 -7.75
CA ASP A 113 11.86 3.24 -7.09
C ASP A 113 10.48 3.40 -6.43
N VAL A 114 9.46 3.63 -7.25
CA VAL A 114 8.07 3.63 -6.80
C VAL A 114 7.68 2.17 -6.56
N PHE A 115 7.84 1.68 -5.34
CA PHE A 115 7.18 0.46 -4.86
C PHE A 115 6.70 0.71 -3.43
N ASN A 116 5.38 0.90 -3.28
CA ASN A 116 4.74 1.07 -1.98
C ASN A 116 4.04 -0.26 -1.62
N PRO A 117 4.65 -1.09 -0.77
CA PRO A 117 4.09 -2.40 -0.45
C PRO A 117 2.74 -2.30 0.28
N TYR A 118 2.54 -1.25 1.08
CA TYR A 118 1.27 -1.05 1.77
C TYR A 118 0.14 -0.74 0.79
N LEU A 119 0.41 0.14 -0.16
CA LEU A 119 -0.52 0.43 -1.24
C LEU A 119 -0.80 -0.82 -2.08
N HIS A 120 0.23 -1.60 -2.43
CA HIS A 120 0.07 -2.86 -3.17
C HIS A 120 -0.86 -3.83 -2.42
N PHE A 121 -0.63 -4.03 -1.12
CA PHE A 121 -1.48 -4.86 -0.27
C PHE A 121 -2.95 -4.40 -0.28
N LEU A 122 -3.19 -3.10 -0.09
CA LEU A 122 -4.55 -2.56 -0.05
C LEU A 122 -5.27 -2.74 -1.39
N LEU A 123 -4.55 -2.51 -2.50
CA LEU A 123 -5.07 -2.77 -3.84
C LEU A 123 -5.41 -4.25 -4.02
N GLU A 124 -4.57 -5.17 -3.55
CA GLU A 124 -4.83 -6.61 -3.62
C GLU A 124 -6.04 -7.04 -2.79
N LYS A 125 -6.20 -6.54 -1.55
CA LYS A 125 -7.37 -6.84 -0.73
C LYS A 125 -8.66 -6.36 -1.37
N VAL A 126 -8.68 -5.12 -1.85
CA VAL A 126 -9.86 -4.55 -2.54
C VAL A 126 -10.19 -5.31 -3.82
N ASN A 127 -9.18 -5.74 -4.59
CA ASN A 127 -9.38 -6.58 -5.78
C ASN A 127 -10.02 -7.94 -5.43
N HIS A 128 -9.65 -8.52 -4.30
CA HIS A 128 -10.26 -9.75 -3.76
C HIS A 128 -11.58 -9.51 -3.01
N GLN A 129 -12.24 -8.36 -3.22
CA GLN A 129 -13.55 -8.03 -2.66
C GLN A 129 -13.57 -7.84 -1.12
N HIS A 130 -12.41 -7.65 -0.50
CA HIS A 130 -12.29 -7.23 0.90
C HIS A 130 -12.51 -5.71 1.00
N TYR A 131 -13.77 -5.30 0.82
CA TYR A 131 -14.16 -3.89 0.75
C TYR A 131 -14.06 -3.14 2.08
N GLU A 132 -13.87 -3.85 3.20
CA GLU A 132 -13.49 -3.28 4.49
C GLU A 132 -12.17 -2.46 4.41
N TYR A 133 -11.30 -2.77 3.46
CA TYR A 133 -10.05 -2.03 3.22
C TYR A 133 -10.21 -0.79 2.32
N LEU A 134 -11.40 -0.50 1.79
CA LEU A 134 -11.61 0.62 0.86
C LEU A 134 -11.30 1.98 1.49
N ASP A 135 -11.76 2.19 2.73
CA ASP A 135 -11.52 3.47 3.42
C ASP A 135 -10.01 3.69 3.63
N ILE A 136 -9.29 2.63 4.01
CA ILE A 136 -7.83 2.67 4.20
C ILE A 136 -7.10 2.89 2.87
N LEU A 137 -7.54 2.23 1.79
CA LEU A 137 -7.03 2.46 0.44
C LEU A 137 -7.22 3.92 0.02
N PHE A 138 -8.42 4.47 0.18
CA PHE A 138 -8.72 5.86 -0.17
C PHE A 138 -7.88 6.84 0.65
N GLU A 139 -7.67 6.57 1.94
CA GLU A 139 -6.75 7.35 2.76
C GLU A 139 -5.30 7.29 2.27
N GLN A 140 -4.82 6.12 1.82
CA GLN A 140 -3.48 6.00 1.23
C GLN A 140 -3.36 6.78 -0.08
N LEU A 141 -4.35 6.65 -0.97
CA LEU A 141 -4.39 7.37 -2.23
C LEU A 141 -4.35 8.88 -1.98
N ALA A 142 -5.17 9.37 -1.06
CA ALA A 142 -5.30 10.78 -0.69
C ALA A 142 -4.03 11.42 -0.08
N THR A 143 -3.19 10.64 0.60
CA THR A 143 -2.19 11.23 1.51
C THR A 143 -0.75 11.05 1.07
N ARG A 144 -0.42 9.93 0.41
CA ARG A 144 0.98 9.56 0.14
C ARG A 144 1.23 8.68 -1.08
N SER A 145 0.20 8.34 -1.85
CA SER A 145 0.43 7.45 -2.99
C SER A 145 1.09 8.22 -4.14
N TYR A 146 2.33 7.83 -4.44
CA TYR A 146 3.02 8.22 -5.66
C TYR A 146 2.82 7.11 -6.68
N PHE A 147 2.54 7.51 -7.90
CA PHE A 147 2.35 6.60 -9.02
C PHE A 147 3.21 7.04 -10.19
N LEU A 148 3.59 6.06 -10.99
CA LEU A 148 4.15 6.30 -12.31
C LEU A 148 3.01 6.51 -13.28
N SER A 149 3.06 7.61 -14.01
CA SER A 149 2.26 7.80 -15.21
C SER A 149 3.18 7.92 -16.40
N VAL A 150 2.77 7.29 -17.50
CA VAL A 150 3.35 7.60 -18.80
C VAL A 150 2.78 8.92 -19.29
N PHE A 151 3.66 9.87 -19.57
CA PHE A 151 3.29 11.17 -20.12
C PHE A 151 4.14 11.38 -21.37
N ASP A 152 3.58 11.02 -22.52
CA ASP A 152 4.08 11.58 -23.77
C ASP A 152 3.29 12.87 -24.04
N TYR A 153 3.99 13.95 -24.37
CA TYR A 153 3.37 15.23 -24.75
C TYR A 153 2.46 15.09 -25.98
N GLN A 154 2.54 13.95 -26.70
CA GLN A 154 1.77 13.70 -27.91
C GLN A 154 0.69 12.60 -27.79
N ASP A 155 0.78 11.66 -26.84
CA ASP A 155 -0.22 10.59 -26.70
C ASP A 155 -0.23 9.92 -25.30
N LEU A 156 -1.19 10.33 -24.47
CA LEU A 156 -1.51 9.64 -23.22
C LEU A 156 -2.16 8.30 -23.55
N SER A 157 -1.57 7.20 -23.08
CA SER A 157 -2.17 5.87 -23.23
C SER A 157 -3.56 5.86 -22.61
N ILE A 158 -4.61 5.57 -23.39
CA ILE A 158 -5.98 5.42 -22.89
C ILE A 158 -6.31 3.93 -22.77
N TYR A 159 -6.90 3.57 -21.65
CA TYR A 159 -7.48 2.25 -21.41
C TYR A 159 -8.99 2.30 -21.56
N GLN A 160 -9.55 1.34 -22.30
CA GLN A 160 -10.99 1.25 -22.49
C GLN A 160 -11.50 -0.06 -21.88
N ILE A 161 -12.49 0.06 -20.99
CA ILE A 161 -13.21 -1.07 -20.39
C ILE A 161 -14.68 -0.85 -20.70
N GLY A 162 -15.22 -1.66 -21.62
CA GLY A 162 -16.55 -1.43 -22.18
C GLY A 162 -16.59 -0.12 -22.97
N ASP A 163 -17.54 0.75 -22.62
CA ASP A 163 -17.71 2.10 -23.16
C ASP A 163 -16.89 3.17 -22.42
N LYS A 164 -16.30 2.83 -21.28
CA LYS A 164 -15.58 3.77 -20.41
C LYS A 164 -14.09 3.84 -20.70
N LYS A 165 -13.52 5.03 -20.61
CA LYS A 165 -12.12 5.38 -20.87
C LYS A 165 -11.41 5.84 -19.60
N TYR A 166 -10.22 5.32 -19.39
CA TYR A 166 -9.43 5.54 -18.19
C TYR A 166 -8.01 5.93 -18.54
N TYR A 167 -7.42 6.82 -17.74
CA TYR A 167 -5.99 7.04 -17.77
C TYR A 167 -5.24 6.10 -16.84
N PRO A 168 -4.13 5.52 -17.30
CA PRO A 168 -3.39 4.53 -16.55
C PRO A 168 -2.40 5.16 -15.58
N ILE A 169 -2.33 4.58 -14.39
CA ILE A 169 -1.23 4.76 -13.45
C ILE A 169 -0.68 3.41 -13.01
N TYR A 170 0.61 3.39 -12.70
CA TYR A 170 1.35 2.19 -12.33
C TYR A 170 1.95 2.37 -10.94
N THR A 171 1.86 1.33 -10.12
CA THR A 171 2.48 1.31 -8.80
C THR A 171 3.96 0.97 -8.83
N SER A 172 4.49 0.53 -9.98
CA SER A 172 5.90 0.21 -10.15
C SER A 172 6.39 0.33 -11.59
N THR A 173 7.68 0.63 -11.75
CA THR A 173 8.35 0.71 -13.06
C THR A 173 8.29 -0.63 -13.79
N LEU A 174 8.47 -1.73 -13.05
CA LEU A 174 8.39 -3.10 -13.57
C LEU A 174 7.03 -3.42 -14.20
N GLU A 175 5.93 -2.98 -13.59
CA GLU A 175 4.58 -3.18 -14.17
C GLU A 175 4.37 -2.31 -15.40
N MET A 176 4.85 -1.07 -15.37
CA MET A 176 4.77 -0.14 -16.48
C MET A 176 5.55 -0.64 -17.71
N GLU A 177 6.78 -1.14 -17.52
CA GLU A 177 7.64 -1.64 -18.60
C GLU A 177 7.07 -2.90 -19.28
N LYS A 178 6.31 -3.71 -18.54
CA LYS A 178 5.61 -4.88 -19.09
C LYS A 178 4.41 -4.50 -19.95
N ASP A 179 3.88 -3.30 -19.80
CA ASP A 179 2.78 -2.80 -20.60
C ASP A 179 3.25 -2.37 -21.99
N GLN A 180 2.79 -3.07 -23.02
CA GLN A 180 3.10 -2.75 -24.42
C GLN A 180 2.72 -1.31 -24.79
N LYS A 181 1.68 -0.73 -24.18
CA LYS A 181 1.28 0.67 -24.43
C LYS A 181 2.26 1.69 -23.86
N CYS A 182 3.19 1.25 -23.02
CA CYS A 182 4.18 2.09 -22.34
C CYS A 182 5.60 1.93 -22.90
N GLN A 183 5.83 0.95 -23.79
CA GLN A 183 7.13 0.72 -24.39
C GLN A 183 7.67 1.98 -25.07
N ASN A 184 8.92 2.33 -24.75
CA ASN A 184 9.65 3.49 -25.27
C ASN A 184 9.02 4.86 -24.94
N LYS A 185 8.02 4.92 -24.05
CA LYS A 185 7.40 6.18 -23.63
C LYS A 185 8.09 6.73 -22.39
N LYS A 186 8.14 8.06 -22.29
CA LYS A 186 8.66 8.73 -21.10
C LYS A 186 7.62 8.62 -19.98
N SER A 187 8.09 8.27 -18.79
CA SER A 187 7.29 8.26 -17.58
C SER A 187 7.64 9.44 -16.68
N SER A 188 6.72 9.76 -15.79
CA SER A 188 6.91 10.74 -14.74
C SER A 188 6.13 10.29 -13.52
N VAL A 189 6.66 10.67 -12.36
CA VAL A 189 6.10 10.27 -11.06
C VAL A 189 5.22 11.40 -10.58
N TYR A 190 3.97 11.08 -10.28
CA TYR A 190 2.98 12.01 -9.77
C TYR A 190 2.44 11.52 -8.45
N SER A 191 2.11 12.46 -7.55
CA SER A 191 1.19 12.13 -6.47
C SER A 191 -0.18 11.81 -7.07
N PHE A 192 -0.97 10.95 -6.40
CA PHE A 192 -2.33 10.66 -6.83
C PHE A 192 -3.14 11.93 -7.01
N ASP A 193 -2.99 12.93 -6.12
CA ASP A 193 -3.70 14.20 -6.21
C ASP A 193 -3.32 15.05 -7.41
N ASP A 194 -2.02 15.18 -7.68
CA ASP A 194 -1.56 15.97 -8.82
C ASP A 194 -2.04 15.33 -10.11
N TYR A 195 -2.01 14.00 -10.16
CA TYR A 195 -2.52 13.23 -11.27
C TYR A 195 -4.05 13.37 -11.40
N SER A 196 -4.81 13.11 -10.34
CA SER A 196 -6.28 13.11 -10.34
C SER A 196 -6.88 14.43 -10.79
N ARG A 197 -6.32 15.56 -10.35
CA ARG A 197 -6.75 16.91 -10.76
C ARG A 197 -6.62 17.16 -12.25
N MET A 198 -5.63 16.57 -12.93
CA MET A 198 -5.47 16.73 -14.38
C MET A 198 -6.65 16.16 -15.15
N PHE A 199 -7.37 15.18 -14.58
CA PHE A 199 -8.39 14.40 -15.29
C PHE A 199 -9.82 14.71 -14.87
N LEU A 200 -10.03 15.21 -13.64
CA LEU A 200 -11.38 15.62 -13.21
C LEU A 200 -12.03 16.59 -14.20
N ASN A 201 -11.22 17.42 -14.87
CA ASN A 201 -11.66 18.40 -15.87
C ASN A 201 -11.73 17.87 -17.33
N GLN A 202 -11.35 16.62 -17.60
CA GLN A 202 -11.35 16.04 -18.95
C GLN A 202 -12.70 15.40 -19.28
N GLU A 203 -13.45 15.94 -20.24
CA GLU A 203 -14.79 15.42 -20.59
C GLU A 203 -14.77 14.02 -21.21
N LYS A 204 -13.68 13.64 -21.89
CA LYS A 204 -13.58 12.40 -22.68
C LYS A 204 -13.10 11.17 -21.90
N ILE A 205 -12.93 11.32 -20.58
CA ILE A 205 -12.31 10.33 -19.71
C ILE A 205 -13.23 10.11 -18.52
N ASP A 206 -13.49 8.85 -18.21
CA ASP A 206 -14.40 8.40 -17.16
C ASP A 206 -13.69 8.22 -15.80
N GLY A 207 -12.36 8.09 -15.81
CA GLY A 207 -11.60 7.92 -14.58
C GLY A 207 -10.13 7.59 -14.76
N ILE A 208 -9.56 7.00 -13.69
CA ILE A 208 -8.19 6.50 -13.61
C ILE A 208 -8.24 4.98 -13.44
N ILE A 209 -7.29 4.27 -14.04
CA ILE A 209 -7.07 2.84 -13.81
C ILE A 209 -5.68 2.61 -13.23
N ILE A 210 -5.62 1.95 -12.07
CA ILE A 210 -4.38 1.54 -11.42
C ILE A 210 -3.98 0.16 -11.95
N ASN A 211 -2.72 0.00 -12.33
CA ASN A 211 -2.09 -1.24 -12.80
C ASN A 211 -2.87 -1.95 -13.93
N PRO A 212 -3.20 -1.25 -15.02
CA PRO A 212 -4.06 -1.78 -16.09
C PRO A 212 -3.49 -2.99 -16.84
N TYR A 213 -2.18 -3.22 -16.76
CA TYR A 213 -1.53 -4.40 -17.34
C TYR A 213 -2.08 -5.70 -16.75
N HIS A 214 -2.36 -5.71 -15.44
CA HIS A 214 -2.91 -6.86 -14.73
C HIS A 214 -4.43 -6.77 -14.68
N LYS A 215 -5.15 -7.31 -15.66
CA LYS A 215 -6.64 -7.25 -15.71
C LYS A 215 -7.31 -7.69 -14.40
N GLU A 216 -6.75 -8.68 -13.73
CA GLU A 216 -7.27 -9.24 -12.47
C GLU A 216 -6.92 -8.41 -11.23
N ARG A 217 -5.96 -7.49 -11.33
CA ARG A 217 -5.51 -6.61 -10.23
C ARG A 217 -5.74 -5.13 -10.53
N SER A 218 -6.42 -4.85 -11.64
CA SER A 218 -6.68 -3.50 -12.09
C SER A 218 -7.79 -2.87 -11.26
N ILE A 219 -7.54 -1.70 -10.69
CA ILE A 219 -8.57 -0.94 -9.97
C ILE A 219 -8.96 0.27 -10.80
N ALA A 220 -10.22 0.30 -11.22
CA ALA A 220 -10.80 1.42 -11.97
C ALA A 220 -11.52 2.38 -11.00
N LEU A 221 -11.04 3.62 -10.94
CA LEU A 221 -11.59 4.69 -10.14
C LEU A 221 -12.31 5.67 -11.06
N ASN A 222 -13.64 5.74 -10.99
CA ASN A 222 -14.40 6.73 -11.73
C ASN A 222 -14.26 8.13 -11.07
N LYS A 223 -14.75 9.18 -11.75
CA LYS A 223 -14.70 10.55 -11.22
C LYS A 223 -15.33 10.71 -9.83
N ASP A 224 -16.46 10.06 -9.57
CA ASP A 224 -17.16 10.16 -8.29
C ASP A 224 -16.31 9.59 -7.14
N VAL A 225 -15.66 8.44 -7.37
CA VAL A 225 -14.74 7.82 -6.42
C VAL A 225 -13.50 8.69 -6.20
N ILE A 226 -12.94 9.26 -7.28
CA ILE A 226 -11.80 10.18 -7.18
C ILE A 226 -12.16 11.41 -6.34
N GLN A 227 -13.34 12.00 -6.56
CA GLN A 227 -13.83 13.12 -5.76
C GLN A 227 -14.07 12.72 -4.29
N TYR A 228 -14.54 11.51 -4.05
CA TYR A 228 -14.71 11.00 -2.69
C TYR A 228 -13.35 10.84 -1.97
N ILE A 229 -12.32 10.32 -2.65
CA ILE A 229 -10.95 10.23 -2.10
C ILE A 229 -10.45 11.63 -1.68
N ASP A 230 -10.68 12.66 -2.50
CA ASP A 230 -10.35 14.05 -2.16
C ASP A 230 -11.09 14.54 -0.90
N GLN A 231 -12.35 14.12 -0.69
CA GLN A 231 -13.11 14.45 0.51
C GLN A 231 -12.58 13.75 1.76
N VAL A 232 -12.25 12.45 1.66
CA VAL A 232 -11.61 11.67 2.73
C VAL A 232 -10.33 12.34 3.20
N LYS A 233 -9.50 12.80 2.25
CA LYS A 233 -8.30 13.58 2.54
C LYS A 233 -8.59 14.80 3.41
N ASN A 234 -9.57 15.61 3.00
CA ASN A 234 -9.89 16.87 3.66
C ASN A 234 -10.46 16.64 5.06
N LYS A 235 -11.31 15.62 5.23
CA LYS A 235 -11.85 15.20 6.52
C LYS A 235 -10.73 14.80 7.49
N ASN A 236 -9.76 14.03 7.00
CA ASN A 236 -8.74 13.42 7.84
C ASN A 236 -7.44 14.24 7.96
N MET A 237 -7.36 15.41 7.32
CA MET A 237 -6.22 16.31 7.38
C MET A 237 -5.84 16.71 8.82
N LYS A 238 -6.83 16.84 9.72
CA LYS A 238 -6.59 17.13 11.14
C LYS A 238 -5.85 15.99 11.83
N THR A 239 -6.28 14.75 11.59
CA THR A 239 -5.64 13.53 12.09
C THR A 239 -4.21 13.39 11.54
N TYR A 240 -4.01 13.67 10.25
CA TYR A 240 -2.69 13.71 9.62
C TYR A 240 -1.73 14.67 10.36
N VAL A 241 -2.18 15.90 10.64
CA VAL A 241 -1.35 16.91 11.33
C VAL A 241 -0.99 16.45 12.75
N GLN A 242 -1.92 15.82 13.47
CA GLN A 242 -1.68 15.29 14.81
C GLN A 242 -0.64 14.16 14.80
N ALA A 243 -0.78 13.17 13.92
CA ALA A 243 0.18 12.07 13.78
C ALA A 243 1.57 12.57 13.39
N LYS A 244 1.64 13.54 12.45
CA LYS A 244 2.91 14.17 12.05
C LYS A 244 3.58 14.92 13.20
N ASN A 245 2.81 15.58 14.06
CA ASN A 245 3.33 16.29 15.23
C ASN A 245 3.84 15.31 16.29
N TYR A 246 3.11 14.21 16.55
CA TYR A 246 3.57 13.14 17.44
C TYR A 246 4.94 12.59 17.02
N LEU A 247 5.12 12.28 15.73
CA LEU A 247 6.40 11.79 15.21
C LEU A 247 7.52 12.83 15.37
N LYS A 248 7.22 14.12 15.14
CA LYS A 248 8.19 15.21 15.36
C LYS A 248 8.60 15.34 16.82
N ASP A 249 7.64 15.25 17.73
CA ASP A 249 7.91 15.41 19.16
C ASP A 249 8.64 14.20 19.75
N LYS A 250 8.36 12.99 19.28
CA LYS A 250 9.15 11.79 19.59
C LYS A 250 10.61 11.93 19.13
N LYS A 251 10.84 12.34 17.88
CA LYS A 251 12.19 12.60 17.36
C LYS A 251 12.93 13.67 18.16
N ARG A 252 12.22 14.72 18.61
CA ARG A 252 12.78 15.75 19.50
C ARG A 252 13.20 15.16 20.84
N ARG A 253 12.31 14.43 21.53
CA ARG A 253 12.61 13.80 22.83
C ARG A 253 13.83 12.88 22.76
N HIS A 254 13.88 12.02 21.74
CA HIS A 254 15.03 11.13 21.53
C HIS A 254 16.35 11.89 21.34
N LYS A 255 16.32 13.02 20.61
CA LYS A 255 17.50 13.90 20.45
C LYS A 255 17.94 14.55 21.78
N TYR A 256 16.99 14.92 22.64
CA TYR A 256 17.30 15.46 23.96
C TYR A 256 17.88 14.42 24.90
N GLU A 257 17.36 13.19 24.89
CA GLU A 257 17.86 12.06 25.70
C GLU A 257 19.31 11.71 25.33
N ILE A 258 19.61 11.57 24.04
CA ILE A 258 20.99 11.29 23.56
C ILE A 258 21.97 12.41 23.96
N ASN A 259 21.55 13.67 23.91
CA ASN A 259 22.39 14.81 24.24
C ASN A 259 22.62 14.99 25.76
N HIS A 260 21.85 14.31 26.61
CA HIS A 260 21.96 14.39 28.06
C HIS A 260 22.58 13.12 28.69
N GLU A 261 22.85 12.08 27.89
CA GLU A 261 23.60 10.88 28.27
C GLU A 261 25.07 10.88 27.77
N SER A 262 25.53 11.95 27.13
CA SER A 262 26.94 12.19 26.71
C SER A 262 27.67 13.13 27.66
#